data_AF-A0A1N6KR28-F1
#
_entry.id   AF-A0A1N6KR28-F1
#
_cell.length_a   1.000
_cell.length_b   1.000
_cell.length_c   1.000
_cell.angle_alpha   90.00
_cell.angle_beta   90.00
_cell.angle_gamma   90.00
#
_symmetry.space_group_name_H-M   'P 1'
#
loop_
_entity.id
_entity.type
_entity.pdbx_description
1 polymer ?
#
loop_
_entity_poly.entity_id
_entity_poly.type
_entity_poly.pdbx_seq_one_letter_code
_entity_poly.pdbx_strand_id
1 'polypeptide(L)'
;MSNPLQIPATTDIGDVKNGPLAKAGQSLIGVYQDYQQYMEAGGNGPFASPLGANVMIEGTSVGVMIRGADWNALQTTLVELGMQIRATDPNTKSVEGLLPIAQLPTVAQLALVIAVSPIYKPKHS
;
A
#
# COMPACT_ATOMS: atom_id res chain seq x y z
N MET A 1 -23.57 17.57 20.21
CA MET A 1 -24.05 17.56 18.81
C MET A 1 -23.11 16.68 18.02
N SER A 2 -23.51 15.46 17.66
CA SER A 2 -22.69 14.55 16.86
C SER A 2 -22.86 14.92 15.39
N ASN A 3 -21.76 15.14 14.67
CA ASN A 3 -21.78 15.38 13.23
C ASN A 3 -22.18 14.08 12.52
N PRO A 4 -23.32 14.00 11.81
CA PRO A 4 -23.87 12.74 11.28
C PRO A 4 -23.13 12.20 10.03
N LEU A 5 -21.96 12.73 9.69
CA LEU A 5 -21.19 12.34 8.50
C LEU A 5 -19.86 11.63 8.80
N GLN A 6 -19.52 11.39 10.08
CA GLN A 6 -18.29 10.68 10.43
C GLN A 6 -18.61 9.21 10.70
N ILE A 7 -18.55 8.39 9.64
CA ILE A 7 -18.56 6.93 9.77
C ILE A 7 -17.26 6.54 10.50
N PRO A 8 -17.34 5.84 11.65
CA PRO A 8 -16.14 5.43 12.37
C PRO A 8 -15.27 4.54 11.47
N ALA A 9 -13.95 4.75 11.51
CA ALA A 9 -13.02 3.88 10.83
C ALA A 9 -13.24 2.44 11.32
N THR A 10 -13.50 1.52 10.39
CA THR A 10 -13.64 0.11 10.73
C THR A 10 -12.27 -0.51 10.93
N THR A 11 -12.18 -1.52 11.79
CA THR A 11 -10.97 -2.34 11.94
C THR A 11 -10.88 -3.42 10.89
N ASP A 12 -11.91 -3.59 10.06
CA ASP A 12 -11.91 -4.53 8.94
C ASP A 12 -10.93 -4.05 7.85
N ILE A 13 -9.87 -4.84 7.65
CA ILE A 13 -8.84 -4.61 6.62
C ILE A 13 -9.43 -4.68 5.21
N GLY A 14 -10.51 -5.44 5.02
CA GLY A 14 -11.21 -5.60 3.76
C GLY A 14 -12.14 -4.45 3.39
N ASP A 15 -12.47 -3.53 4.33
CA ASP A 15 -13.32 -2.37 4.01
C ASP A 15 -12.50 -1.34 3.22
N VAL A 16 -12.72 -1.34 1.91
CA VAL A 16 -12.06 -0.44 0.96
C VAL A 16 -12.40 1.03 1.18
N LYS A 17 -13.52 1.34 1.85
CA LYS A 17 -13.99 2.73 2.04
C LYS A 17 -13.53 3.31 3.37
N ASN A 18 -13.61 2.54 4.45
CA ASN A 18 -13.37 3.06 5.81
C ASN A 18 -12.38 2.25 6.63
N GLY A 19 -11.80 1.20 6.06
CA GLY A 19 -10.85 0.34 6.75
C GLY A 19 -9.44 0.93 6.82
N PRO A 20 -8.52 0.25 7.55
CA PRO A 20 -7.14 0.70 7.73
C PRO A 20 -6.36 0.84 6.40
N LEU A 21 -6.79 0.14 5.36
CA LEU A 21 -6.23 0.17 4.01
C LEU A 21 -7.07 0.96 3.00
N ALA A 22 -8.04 1.77 3.43
CA ALA A 22 -8.92 2.51 2.51
C ALA A 22 -8.13 3.37 1.49
N LYS A 23 -6.98 3.92 1.90
CA LYS A 23 -6.10 4.70 1.00
C LYS A 23 -5.35 3.84 -0.04
N ALA A 24 -5.29 2.52 0.12
CA ALA A 24 -4.55 1.59 -0.74
C ALA A 24 -5.43 0.91 -1.81
N GLY A 25 -6.76 0.99 -1.68
CA GLY A 25 -7.70 0.44 -2.66
C GLY A 25 -7.69 -1.09 -2.74
N GLN A 26 -8.63 -1.62 -3.52
CA GLN A 26 -8.95 -3.06 -3.54
C GLN A 26 -7.77 -3.98 -3.88
N SER A 27 -6.95 -3.61 -4.87
CA SER A 27 -5.86 -4.47 -5.33
C SER A 27 -4.77 -4.61 -4.27
N LEU A 28 -4.38 -3.54 -3.59
CA LEU A 28 -3.37 -3.61 -2.53
C LEU A 28 -3.93 -4.26 -1.26
N ILE A 29 -5.23 -4.09 -0.97
CA ILE A 29 -5.93 -4.85 0.06
C ILE A 29 -5.82 -6.36 -0.22
N GLY A 30 -6.09 -6.79 -1.46
CA GLY A 30 -5.95 -8.20 -1.85
C GLY A 30 -4.52 -8.73 -1.70
N VAL A 31 -3.51 -7.97 -2.15
CA VAL A 31 -2.10 -8.35 -1.99
C VAL A 31 -1.72 -8.48 -0.51
N TYR A 32 -2.21 -7.58 0.34
CA TYR A 32 -1.97 -7.65 1.78
C TYR A 32 -2.65 -8.87 2.42
N GLN A 33 -3.90 -9.17 2.05
CA GLN A 33 -4.62 -10.35 2.54
C GLN A 33 -3.90 -11.65 2.13
N ASP A 34 -3.44 -11.75 0.88
CA ASP A 34 -2.64 -12.90 0.43
C ASP A 34 -1.34 -13.03 1.24
N TYR A 35 -0.69 -11.90 1.56
CA TYR A 35 0.52 -11.89 2.38
C TYR A 35 0.22 -12.32 3.83
N GLN A 36 -0.90 -11.91 4.41
CA GLN A 36 -1.32 -12.39 5.73
C GLN A 36 -1.50 -13.91 5.73
N GLN A 37 -2.20 -14.46 4.74
CA GLN A 37 -2.38 -15.92 4.61
C GLN A 37 -1.04 -16.65 4.47
N TYR A 38 -0.12 -16.09 3.69
CA TYR A 38 1.25 -16.62 3.56
C TYR A 38 1.99 -16.64 4.90
N MET A 39 1.88 -15.57 5.70
CA MET A 39 2.50 -15.50 7.03
C MET A 39 1.83 -16.46 8.02
N GLU A 40 0.50 -16.59 7.97
CA GLU A 40 -0.27 -17.56 8.77
C GLU A 40 0.09 -19.01 8.44
N ALA A 41 0.42 -19.31 7.19
CA ALA A 41 0.94 -20.60 6.75
C ALA A 41 2.42 -20.84 7.12
N GLY A 42 3.04 -19.92 7.87
CA GLY A 42 4.40 -20.03 8.38
C GLY A 42 5.47 -19.34 7.52
N GLY A 43 5.10 -18.62 6.47
CA GLY A 43 6.00 -17.72 5.73
C GLY A 43 7.22 -18.41 5.11
N ASN A 44 7.09 -19.66 4.68
CA ASN A 44 8.19 -20.45 4.11
C ASN A 44 8.17 -20.41 2.58
N GLY A 45 9.35 -20.23 1.97
CA GLY A 45 9.50 -20.16 0.51
C GLY A 45 9.08 -18.80 -0.07
N PRO A 46 9.08 -18.65 -1.41
CA PRO A 46 8.74 -17.40 -2.05
C PRO A 46 7.25 -17.06 -1.87
N PHE A 47 6.96 -15.82 -1.47
CA PHE A 47 5.59 -15.30 -1.48
C PHE A 47 5.04 -15.24 -2.92
N ALA A 48 3.78 -15.65 -3.09
CA ALA A 48 3.06 -15.58 -4.34
C ALA A 48 1.62 -15.12 -4.09
N SER A 49 1.13 -14.20 -4.93
CA SER A 49 -0.25 -13.70 -4.93
C SER A 49 -0.83 -13.85 -6.34
N PRO A 50 -2.10 -14.27 -6.49
CA PRO A 50 -2.79 -14.26 -7.78
C PRO A 50 -2.77 -12.88 -8.47
N LEU A 51 -2.72 -11.80 -7.69
CA LEU A 51 -2.62 -10.43 -8.21
C LEU A 51 -1.25 -10.12 -8.79
N GLY A 52 -0.22 -10.92 -8.51
CA GLY A 52 1.13 -10.77 -9.05
C GLY A 52 1.23 -10.89 -10.58
N ALA A 53 0.18 -11.40 -11.24
CA ALA A 53 0.05 -11.35 -12.70
C ALA A 53 -0.14 -9.91 -13.23
N ASN A 54 -0.76 -9.03 -12.43
CA ASN A 54 -1.09 -7.66 -12.81
C ASN A 54 -0.33 -6.61 -11.99
N VAL A 55 -0.10 -6.85 -10.71
CA VAL A 55 0.59 -5.94 -9.78
C VAL A 55 2.06 -6.31 -9.69
N MET A 56 2.94 -5.31 -9.66
CA MET A 56 4.37 -5.52 -9.43
C MET A 56 4.59 -6.03 -8.00
N ILE A 57 5.07 -7.27 -7.87
CA ILE A 57 5.45 -7.90 -6.59
C ILE A 57 6.85 -8.47 -6.78
N GLU A 58 7.75 -8.15 -5.86
CA GLU A 58 9.15 -8.60 -5.85
C GLU A 58 9.49 -9.09 -4.45
N GLY A 59 9.64 -10.42 -4.29
CA GLY A 59 9.77 -11.04 -2.96
C GLY A 59 8.54 -10.74 -2.10
N THR A 60 8.77 -10.17 -0.91
CA THR A 60 7.72 -9.72 0.02
C THR A 60 7.44 -8.22 -0.05
N SER A 61 7.82 -7.57 -1.17
CA SER A 61 7.55 -6.16 -1.44
C SER A 61 6.61 -6.01 -2.64
N VAL A 62 5.82 -4.92 -2.62
CA VAL A 62 4.87 -4.56 -3.67
C VAL A 62 5.21 -3.19 -4.26
N GLY A 63 5.11 -3.08 -5.57
CA GLY A 63 5.28 -1.83 -6.30
C GLY A 63 4.12 -0.89 -6.03
N VAL A 64 4.40 0.30 -5.52
CA VAL A 64 3.40 1.31 -5.20
C VAL A 64 3.86 2.70 -5.66
N MET A 65 2.87 3.52 -6.03
CA MET A 65 2.97 4.97 -6.09
C MET A 65 2.22 5.55 -4.90
N ILE A 66 2.86 6.41 -4.12
CA ILE A 66 2.30 7.01 -2.90
C ILE A 66 2.29 8.53 -3.07
N ARG A 67 1.11 9.13 -2.89
CA ARG A 67 0.93 10.58 -2.87
C ARG A 67 0.81 11.09 -1.45
N GLY A 68 1.48 12.21 -1.15
CA GLY A 68 1.42 12.83 0.17
C GLY A 68 1.33 14.35 0.14
N ALA A 69 0.97 14.93 1.28
CA ALA A 69 0.78 16.37 1.44
C ALA A 69 2.12 17.14 1.53
N ASP A 70 3.06 16.60 2.31
CA ASP A 70 4.44 17.08 2.46
C ASP A 70 5.39 16.11 1.75
N TRP A 71 5.99 16.62 0.67
CA TRP A 71 6.85 15.84 -0.21
C TRP A 71 8.16 15.37 0.44
N ASN A 72 8.78 16.23 1.26
CA ASN A 72 10.07 15.92 1.88
C ASN A 72 9.87 14.93 3.03
N ALA A 73 8.87 15.20 3.89
CA ALA A 73 8.53 14.29 4.99
C ALA A 73 8.09 12.91 4.47
N LEU A 74 7.32 12.88 3.38
CA LEU A 74 6.89 11.63 2.74
C LEU A 74 8.07 10.74 2.37
N GLN A 75 9.06 11.26 1.65
CA GLN A 75 10.21 10.47 1.22
C GLN A 75 10.99 9.90 2.41
N THR A 76 11.28 10.73 3.42
CA THR A 76 11.99 10.29 4.63
C THR A 76 11.24 9.18 5.35
N THR A 77 9.94 9.37 5.63
CA THR A 77 9.11 8.38 6.31
C THR A 77 9.03 7.07 5.53
N LEU A 78 8.91 7.12 4.20
CA LEU A 78 8.84 5.91 3.38
C LEU A 78 10.14 5.11 3.40
N VAL A 79 11.30 5.78 3.35
CA VAL A 79 12.60 5.12 3.49
C VAL A 79 12.75 4.47 4.87
N GLU A 80 12.35 5.16 5.94
CA GLU A 80 12.37 4.61 7.31
C GLU A 80 11.49 3.37 7.47
N LEU A 81 10.37 3.30 6.72
CA LEU A 81 9.49 2.13 6.65
C LEU A 81 10.02 1.05 5.70
N GLY A 82 11.24 1.19 5.17
CA GLY A 82 11.90 0.20 4.34
C GLY A 82 11.47 0.22 2.87
N MET A 83 10.80 1.28 2.40
CA MET A 83 10.52 1.45 0.98
C MET A 83 11.81 1.67 0.20
N GLN A 84 11.99 0.90 -0.87
CA GLN A 84 13.04 1.14 -1.86
C GLN A 84 12.50 2.09 -2.93
N ILE A 85 12.79 3.38 -2.78
CA ILE A 85 12.38 4.41 -3.74
C ILE A 85 13.08 4.18 -5.08
N ARG A 86 12.30 4.17 -6.17
CA ARG A 86 12.77 4.00 -7.56
C ARG A 86 12.61 5.27 -8.39
N ALA A 87 11.53 6.02 -8.16
CA ALA A 87 11.28 7.27 -8.84
C ALA A 87 10.51 8.24 -7.94
N THR A 88 10.58 9.52 -8.28
CA THR A 88 9.95 10.58 -7.54
C THR A 88 9.42 11.66 -8.49
N ASP A 89 8.29 12.27 -8.15
CA ASP A 89 7.74 13.41 -8.86
C ASP A 89 7.23 14.49 -7.87
N PRO A 90 7.96 15.61 -7.71
CA PRO A 90 7.55 16.69 -6.83
C PRO A 90 6.31 17.44 -7.33
N ASN A 91 5.98 17.40 -8.63
CA ASN A 91 4.82 18.10 -9.18
C ASN A 91 3.51 17.44 -8.75
N THR A 92 3.47 16.11 -8.77
CA THR A 92 2.32 15.33 -8.30
C THR A 92 2.41 14.93 -6.83
N LYS A 93 3.56 15.21 -6.20
CA LYS A 93 3.96 14.81 -4.84
C LYS A 93 3.89 13.28 -4.67
N SER A 94 4.42 12.56 -5.65
CA SER A 94 4.33 11.09 -5.75
C SER A 94 5.69 10.41 -5.62
N VAL A 95 5.79 9.43 -4.72
CA VAL A 95 6.96 8.55 -4.59
C VAL A 95 6.60 7.18 -5.14
N GLU A 96 7.43 6.65 -6.03
CA GLU A 96 7.28 5.31 -6.59
C GLU A 96 8.40 4.39 -6.10
N GLY A 97 8.07 3.13 -5.82
CA GLY A 97 9.06 2.17 -5.37
C GLY A 97 8.46 0.86 -4.88
N LEU A 98 9.32 0.03 -4.29
CA LEU A 98 8.92 -1.21 -3.63
C LEU A 98 8.72 -0.97 -2.15
N LEU A 99 7.49 -1.17 -1.67
CA LEU A 99 7.15 -1.12 -0.25
C LEU A 99 7.05 -2.55 0.31
N PRO A 100 7.63 -2.87 1.47
CA PRO A 100 7.38 -4.15 2.14
C PRO A 100 5.87 -4.32 2.37
N ILE A 101 5.29 -5.46 1.95
CA ILE A 101 3.84 -5.67 2.01
C ILE A 101 3.33 -5.54 3.46
N ALA A 102 4.13 -5.97 4.43
CA ALA A 102 3.85 -5.81 5.86
C ALA A 102 3.61 -4.35 6.30
N GLN A 103 4.15 -3.37 5.57
CA GLN A 103 4.04 -1.95 5.90
C GLN A 103 2.87 -1.24 5.21
N LEU A 104 2.10 -1.92 4.35
CA LEU A 104 0.94 -1.34 3.69
C LEU A 104 -0.06 -0.71 4.69
N PRO A 105 -0.45 -1.38 5.80
CA PRO A 105 -1.37 -0.79 6.78
C PRO A 105 -0.78 0.43 7.47
N THR A 106 0.51 0.39 7.82
CA THR A 106 1.20 1.52 8.45
C THR A 106 1.18 2.74 7.53
N VAL A 107 1.59 2.56 6.28
CA VAL A 107 1.64 3.64 5.28
C VAL A 107 0.26 4.20 4.98
N ALA A 108 -0.76 3.35 4.79
CA ALA A 108 -2.12 3.79 4.49
C ALA A 108 -2.74 4.64 5.61
N GLN A 109 -2.30 4.43 6.86
CA GLN A 109 -2.80 5.16 8.03
C GLN A 109 -2.04 6.46 8.33
N LEU A 110 -0.88 6.69 7.71
CA LEU A 110 -0.12 7.93 7.92
C LEU A 110 -0.96 9.15 7.52
N ALA A 111 -1.00 10.17 8.38
CA ALA A 111 -1.73 11.40 8.13
C ALA A 111 -1.21 12.16 6.89
N LEU A 112 0.09 12.07 6.62
CA LEU A 112 0.73 12.71 5.47
C LEU A 112 0.42 12.02 4.13
N VAL A 113 -0.03 10.76 4.15
CA VAL A 113 -0.37 9.97 2.96
C VAL A 113 -1.80 10.27 2.54
N ILE A 114 -1.97 10.65 1.27
CA ILE A 114 -3.25 10.95 0.64
C ILE A 114 -3.81 9.71 -0.06
N ALA A 115 -2.97 9.00 -0.82
CA ALA A 115 -3.35 7.82 -1.56
C ALA A 115 -2.15 6.90 -1.79
N VAL A 116 -2.41 5.60 -1.90
CA VAL A 116 -1.47 4.56 -2.28
C VAL A 116 -2.10 3.79 -3.43
N SER A 117 -1.41 3.70 -4.57
CA SER A 117 -1.87 2.95 -5.74
C SER A 117 -0.85 1.92 -6.18
N PRO A 118 -1.28 0.73 -6.65
CA PRO A 118 -0.36 -0.28 -7.14
C PRO A 118 0.30 0.15 -8.45
N ILE A 119 1.56 -0.25 -8.64
CA ILE A 119 2.21 -0.22 -9.95
C ILE A 119 1.81 -1.49 -10.71
N TYR A 120 1.16 -1.33 -11.86
CA TYR A 120 0.74 -2.45 -12.70
C TYR A 120 1.83 -2.85 -13.70
N LYS A 121 1.96 -4.16 -13.93
CA LYS A 121 2.78 -4.72 -15.01
C LYS A 121 2.12 -4.44 -16.38
N PRO A 122 2.90 -4.29 -17.46
CA PRO A 122 2.35 -4.23 -18.81
C PRO A 122 1.49 -5.46 -19.10
N LYS A 123 0.32 -5.26 -19.71
CA LYS A 123 -0.46 -6.37 -20.28
C LYS A 123 0.05 -6.65 -21.67
N HIS A 124 0.63 -7.82 -21.88
CA HIS A 124 0.78 -8.35 -23.24
C HIS A 124 -0.56 -9.00 -23.62
N SER A 125 -1.22 -8.42 -24.62
CA SER A 125 -2.43 -8.96 -25.27
C SER A 125 -2.10 -10.12 -26.19
#